data_AF-A0AAN8THF6-F1
#
_entry.id   AF-A0AAN8THF6-F1
#
_cell.length_a   1.000
_cell.length_b   1.000
_cell.length_c   1.000
_cell.angle_alpha   90.00
_cell.angle_beta   90.00
_cell.angle_gamma   90.00
#
_symmetry.space_group_name_H-M   'P 1'
#
loop_
_entity.id
_entity.type
_entity.pdbx_description
1 polymer ?
#
loop_
_entity_poly.entity_id
_entity_poly.type
_entity_poly.pdbx_seq_one_letter_code
_entity_poly.pdbx_strand_id
1 'polypeptide(L)'
;MADKNNEDMQLHREAVTEMMSLTAWCLQGDFNKRPSMSLVVKVLEGLVSVETILDFNFTNLTEVGAHNQLIEVLISSILPSVLSGPR
;
A
#
# COMPACT_ATOMS: atom_id res chain seq x y z
N MET A 1 -10.24 7.02 9.90
CA MET A 1 -10.78 8.12 10.72
C MET A 1 -10.06 8.15 12.05
N ALA A 2 -9.61 9.32 12.53
CA ALA A 2 -8.93 9.45 13.82
C ALA A 2 -9.86 9.07 14.98
N ASP A 3 -9.34 8.35 15.97
CA ASP A 3 -10.08 7.95 17.16
C ASP A 3 -10.46 9.17 18.00
N LYS A 4 -11.76 9.33 18.29
CA LYS A 4 -12.31 10.46 19.06
C LYS A 4 -11.90 10.46 20.52
N ASN A 5 -11.52 9.31 21.05
CA ASN A 5 -11.18 9.15 22.46
C ASN A 5 -9.67 9.22 22.71
N ASN A 6 -8.87 9.38 21.65
CA ASN A 6 -7.43 9.50 21.73
C ASN A 6 -7.03 10.96 21.52
N GLU A 7 -6.68 11.64 22.61
CA GLU A 7 -6.30 13.06 22.61
C GLU A 7 -5.09 13.33 21.69
N ASP A 8 -4.10 12.43 21.66
CA ASP A 8 -2.92 12.56 20.80
C ASP A 8 -3.30 12.50 19.32
N MET A 9 -4.17 11.57 18.95
CA MET A 9 -4.70 11.48 17.58
C MET A 9 -5.59 12.67 17.20
N GLN A 10 -6.25 13.32 18.17
CA GLN A 10 -7.02 14.54 17.93
C GLN A 10 -6.10 15.77 17.76
N LEU A 11 -5.07 15.90 18.60
CA LEU A 11 -4.06 16.95 18.49
C LEU A 11 -3.30 16.86 17.15
N HIS A 12 -3.03 15.64 16.69
CA HIS A 12 -2.32 15.37 15.44
C HIS A 12 -3.24 14.90 14.30
N ARG A 13 -4.50 15.32 14.32
CA ARG A 13 -5.54 14.82 13.40
C ARG A 13 -5.20 14.95 11.92
N GLU A 14 -4.52 16.02 11.54
CA GLU A 14 -4.11 16.26 10.15
C GLU A 14 -3.09 15.21 9.68
N ALA A 15 -2.01 15.01 10.44
CA ALA A 15 -1.01 13.98 10.17
C ALA A 15 -1.61 12.55 10.19
N VAL A 16 -2.52 12.27 11.11
CA VAL A 16 -3.25 10.99 11.14
C VAL A 16 -4.09 10.79 9.87
N THR A 17 -4.76 11.85 9.40
CA THR A 17 -5.60 11.80 8.19
C THR A 17 -4.74 11.59 6.94
N GLU A 18 -3.58 12.23 6.87
CA GLU A 18 -2.62 12.04 5.79
C GLU A 18 -2.06 10.61 5.76
N MET A 19 -1.63 10.08 6.91
CA MET A 19 -1.15 8.70 7.02
C MET A 19 -2.22 7.67 6.66
N MET A 20 -3.48 7.92 7.02
CA MET A 20 -4.60 7.07 6.62
C MET A 20 -4.86 7.13 5.11
N SER A 21 -4.71 8.30 4.51
CA SER A 21 -4.83 8.46 3.05
C SER A 21 -3.69 7.72 2.33
N LEU A 22 -2.46 7.83 2.83
CA LEU A 22 -1.30 7.09 2.30
C LEU A 22 -1.51 5.58 2.39
N THR A 23 -2.04 5.11 3.53
CA THR A 23 -2.38 3.70 3.74
C THR A 23 -3.45 3.24 2.76
N ALA A 24 -4.50 4.05 2.55
CA ALA A 24 -5.54 3.76 1.57
C ALA A 24 -4.96 3.68 0.14
N TRP A 25 -4.01 4.54 -0.21
CA TRP A 25 -3.37 4.57 -1.53
C TRP A 25 -2.58 3.31 -1.83
N CYS A 26 -1.85 2.82 -0.83
CA CYS A 26 -1.10 1.58 -0.93
C CYS A 26 -2.00 0.33 -0.99
N LEU A 27 -3.16 0.38 -0.34
CA LEU A 27 -4.08 -0.76 -0.23
C LEU A 27 -5.18 -0.79 -1.29
N GLN A 28 -5.33 0.27 -2.10
CA GLN A 28 -6.38 0.40 -3.10
C GLN A 28 -6.44 -0.83 -4.03
N GLY A 29 -7.67 -1.26 -4.39
CA GLY A 29 -7.88 -2.49 -5.16
C GLY A 29 -7.36 -2.45 -6.61
N ASP A 30 -7.34 -1.27 -7.25
CA ASP A 30 -6.70 -1.09 -8.55
C ASP A 30 -5.18 -0.97 -8.41
N PHE A 31 -4.47 -2.05 -8.74
CA PHE A 31 -3.01 -2.13 -8.63
C PHE A 31 -2.27 -1.07 -9.47
N ASN A 32 -2.85 -0.59 -10.58
CA ASN A 32 -2.20 0.41 -11.43
C ASN A 32 -2.16 1.80 -10.80
N LYS A 33 -3.01 2.04 -9.79
CA LYS A 33 -3.09 3.30 -9.05
C LYS A 33 -2.27 3.27 -7.76
N ARG A 34 -1.67 2.12 -7.41
CA ARG A 34 -0.82 2.03 -6.22
C ARG A 34 0.48 2.80 -6.44
N PRO A 35 0.93 3.60 -5.47
CA PRO A 35 2.16 4.36 -5.59
C PRO A 35 3.38 3.41 -5.60
N SER A 36 4.45 3.83 -6.28
CA SER A 36 5.74 3.17 -6.12
C SER A 36 6.29 3.41 -4.70
N MET A 37 7.12 2.49 -4.20
CA MET A 37 7.79 2.68 -2.90
C MET A 37 8.59 3.98 -2.82
N SER A 38 9.20 4.42 -3.92
CA SER A 38 9.91 5.69 -3.98
C SER A 38 8.98 6.91 -3.81
N LEU A 39 7.73 6.83 -4.29
CA LEU A 39 6.74 7.87 -4.12
C LEU A 39 6.21 7.89 -2.68
N VAL A 40 5.96 6.72 -2.09
CA VAL A 40 5.59 6.59 -0.67
C VAL A 40 6.64 7.23 0.24
N VAL A 41 7.93 6.97 0.01
CA VAL A 41 9.02 7.57 0.80
C VAL A 41 9.04 9.09 0.66
N LYS A 42 8.90 9.63 -0.56
CA LYS A 42 8.84 11.08 -0.78
C LYS A 42 7.66 11.73 -0.05
N VAL A 43 6.53 11.04 0.06
CA VAL A 43 5.39 11.52 0.85
C VAL A 43 5.72 11.53 2.34
N LEU A 44 6.31 10.45 2.87
CA LEU A 44 6.71 10.39 4.28
C LEU A 44 7.80 11.40 4.65
N GLU A 45 8.65 11.79 3.71
CA GLU A 45 9.65 12.85 3.85
C GLU A 45 9.05 14.27 3.72
N GLY A 46 7.75 14.39 3.41
CA GLY A 46 7.07 15.68 3.23
C GLY A 46 7.43 16.38 1.92
N LEU A 47 8.00 15.67 0.94
CA LEU A 47 8.39 16.22 -0.35
C LEU A 47 7.24 16.24 -1.36
N VAL A 48 6.23 15.40 -1.16
CA VAL A 48 5.07 15.22 -2.05
C VAL A 48 3.82 14.98 -1.20
N SER A 49 2.65 15.50 -1.58
CA SER A 49 1.39 15.23 -0.89
C SER A 49 0.75 13.92 -1.37
N VAL A 50 -0.05 13.26 -0.51
CA VAL A 50 -0.85 12.10 -0.89
C VAL A 50 -1.87 12.46 -1.99
N GLU A 51 -2.10 11.54 -2.92
CA GLU A 51 -3.14 11.70 -3.95
C GLU A 51 -4.53 11.82 -3.31
N THR A 52 -5.31 12.83 -3.71
CA THR A 52 -6.57 13.20 -3.04
C THR A 52 -7.80 12.45 -3.55
N ILE A 53 -7.68 11.76 -4.68
CA ILE A 53 -8.77 10.99 -5.31
C ILE A 53 -8.51 9.51 -5.10
N LEU A 54 -8.70 9.07 -3.87
CA LEU A 54 -8.56 7.68 -3.47
C LEU A 54 -9.87 6.92 -3.68
N ASP A 55 -9.78 5.83 -4.42
CA ASP A 55 -10.89 4.88 -4.53
C ASP A 55 -10.78 3.90 -3.36
N PHE A 56 -11.53 4.15 -2.29
CA PHE A 56 -11.52 3.32 -1.06
C PHE A 56 -12.14 1.93 -1.25
N ASN A 57 -12.29 1.47 -2.49
CA ASN A 57 -12.67 0.11 -2.83
C ASN A 57 -11.51 -0.86 -2.58
N PHE A 58 -11.36 -1.27 -1.32
CA PHE A 58 -10.45 -2.34 -0.88
C PHE A 58 -11.02 -3.75 -1.15
N THR A 59 -12.30 -3.83 -1.50
CA THR A 59 -13.05 -5.07 -1.77
C THR A 59 -12.66 -5.74 -3.09
N ASN A 60 -12.02 -5.02 -4.00
CA ASN A 60 -11.38 -5.58 -5.18
C ASN A 60 -10.02 -6.22 -4.86
N LEU A 61 -9.81 -6.69 -3.63
CA LEU A 61 -8.90 -7.79 -3.37
C LEU A 61 -9.48 -8.97 -4.14
N THR A 62 -9.23 -8.97 -5.45
CA THR A 62 -9.73 -9.91 -6.44
C THR A 62 -9.74 -11.27 -5.79
N GLU A 63 -10.89 -11.95 -5.79
CA GLU A 63 -10.98 -13.32 -5.36
C GLU A 63 -9.76 -14.07 -5.86
N VAL A 64 -8.85 -14.33 -4.93
CA VAL A 64 -7.56 -14.98 -5.08
C VAL A 64 -7.81 -16.49 -5.33
N GLY A 65 -8.92 -16.82 -6.00
CA GLY A 65 -9.30 -18.16 -6.44
C GLY A 65 -8.86 -18.46 -7.87
N ALA A 66 -8.62 -17.46 -8.72
CA ALA A 66 -8.30 -17.69 -10.14
C ALA A 66 -6.95 -17.12 -10.61
N HIS A 67 -6.44 -16.04 -9.99
CA HIS A 67 -5.16 -15.43 -10.39
C HIS A 67 -3.94 -15.90 -9.59
N ASN A 68 -4.17 -16.56 -8.45
CA ASN A 68 -3.11 -17.20 -7.68
C ASN A 68 -2.37 -18.25 -8.48
N GLN A 69 -3.03 -19.00 -9.36
CA GLN A 69 -2.33 -20.02 -10.13
C GLN A 69 -1.27 -19.41 -11.05
N LEU A 70 -1.49 -18.22 -11.64
CA LEU A 70 -0.49 -17.61 -12.52
C LEU A 70 0.64 -16.92 -11.76
N ILE A 71 0.32 -16.20 -10.67
CA ILE A 71 1.35 -15.54 -9.85
C ILE A 71 2.14 -16.55 -9.02
N GLU A 72 1.49 -17.59 -8.48
CA GLU A 72 2.16 -18.70 -7.79
C GLU A 72 2.99 -19.54 -8.76
N VAL A 73 2.57 -19.74 -10.02
CA VAL A 73 3.41 -20.34 -11.07
C VAL A 73 4.61 -19.45 -11.40
N LEU A 74 4.45 -18.13 -11.49
CA LEU A 74 5.56 -17.22 -11.78
C LEU A 74 6.58 -17.18 -10.61
N ILE A 75 6.10 -17.12 -9.37
CA ILE A 75 6.92 -17.11 -8.14
C ILE A 75 7.56 -18.49 -7.90
N SER A 76 6.85 -19.58 -8.18
CA SER A 76 7.39 -20.94 -8.14
C SER A 76 8.45 -21.17 -9.22
N SER A 77 8.34 -20.50 -10.38
CA SER A 77 9.38 -20.55 -11.42
C SER A 77 10.67 -19.84 -11.03
N ILE A 78 10.59 -18.82 -10.17
CA ILE A 78 11.78 -18.15 -9.62
C ILE A 78 12.31 -19.02 -8.49
N LEU A 79 13.17 -19.98 -8.85
CA LEU A 79 13.84 -20.82 -7.88
C LEU A 79 14.57 -19.95 -6.84
N PRO A 80 14.40 -20.23 -5.53
CA PRO A 80 15.06 -19.46 -4.46
C PRO A 80 16.60 -19.51 -4.54
N SER A 81 17.17 -20.42 -5.33
CA SER A 81 18.59 -20.45 -5.67
C SER A 81 19.06 -19.23 -6.47
N VAL A 82 18.18 -18.52 -7.19
CA VAL A 82 18.52 -17.27 -7.90
C VAL A 82 18.77 -16.13 -6.91
N LEU A 83 18.07 -16.14 -5.77
CA LEU A 83 18.20 -15.11 -4.73
C LEU A 83 19.34 -15.40 -3.74
N SER A 84 19.75 -16.66 -3.62
CA SER A 84 20.95 -17.05 -2.87
C SER A 84 22.19 -16.94 -3.75
N GLY A 85 22.55 -15.72 -4.12
CA GLY A 85 23.82 -15.44 -4.83
C GLY A 85 25.04 -16.09 -4.14
N PRO A 86 26.20 -16.15 -4.83
CA PRO A 86 27.36 -16.87 -4.33
C PRO A 86 27.79 -16.37 -2.96
N ARG A 87 28.02 -17.32 -2.04
CA ARG A 87 28.58 -17.06 -0.70
C ARG A 87 30.09 -16.88 -0.75
#